data_AF-A0A429ASD5-F1
#
_entry.id   AF-A0A429ASD5-F1
#
_cell.length_a   1.000
_cell.length_b   1.000
_cell.length_c   1.000
_cell.angle_alpha   90.00
_cell.angle_beta   90.00
_cell.angle_gamma   90.00
#
_symmetry.space_group_name_H-M   'P 1'
#
loop_
_entity.id
_entity.type
_entity.pdbx_description
1 polymer ?
#
loop_
_entity_poly.entity_id
_entity_poly.type
_entity_poly.pdbx_seq_one_letter_code
_entity_poly.pdbx_strand_id
1 'polypeptide(L)'
;MDRYPSIAEQGLVGDLQTAALVSSQGVVDWFAAPRFDSPSVFAALLDHDRGGCLRLSPEHPEGTCRQLYYPDTGILVTRFMSPDGLRGSEGTFSLCTFLYVDALARAGRLPQARYTFEKMQTYANHVGLFAEEIGPTGEQLGNFPQAFRHPPLIMAALTLDEALDAAAQGS
;
A
#
# COMPACT_ATOMS: atom_id res chain seq x y z
N MET A 1 -17.84 16.23 6.37
CA MET A 1 -17.44 15.76 5.03
C MET A 1 -18.23 16.57 4.02
N ASP A 2 -17.55 17.14 3.03
CA ASP A 2 -18.25 17.82 1.95
C ASP A 2 -19.02 16.81 1.11
N ARG A 3 -20.25 17.19 0.77
CA ARG A 3 -21.19 16.32 0.05
C ARG A 3 -20.63 15.92 -1.33
N TYR A 4 -19.99 16.88 -1.98
CA TYR A 4 -19.30 16.70 -3.25
C TYR A 4 -17.95 17.41 -3.16
N PRO A 5 -16.87 16.70 -2.79
CA PRO A 5 -15.53 17.27 -2.76
C PRO A 5 -15.10 17.72 -4.17
N SER A 6 -14.17 18.66 -4.23
CA SER A 6 -13.69 19.16 -5.51
C SER A 6 -12.94 18.07 -6.28
N ILE A 7 -12.95 18.12 -7.61
CA ILE A 7 -12.22 17.14 -8.42
C ILE A 7 -10.71 17.14 -8.14
N ALA A 8 -10.15 18.28 -7.71
CA ALA A 8 -8.74 18.41 -7.36
C ALA A 8 -8.37 17.66 -6.06
N GLU A 9 -9.37 17.30 -5.26
CA GLU A 9 -9.20 16.52 -4.03
C GLU A 9 -9.44 15.02 -4.26
N GLN A 10 -9.56 14.58 -5.51
CA GLN A 10 -9.80 13.20 -5.90
C GLN A 10 -8.56 12.59 -6.55
N GLY A 11 -8.21 11.38 -6.15
CA GLY A 11 -7.26 10.54 -6.85
C GLY A 11 -7.96 9.36 -7.53
N LEU A 12 -7.63 9.11 -8.79
CA LEU A 12 -8.00 7.90 -9.53
C LEU A 12 -7.00 6.77 -9.27
N VAL A 13 -7.48 5.61 -8.84
CA VAL A 13 -6.69 4.37 -8.78
C VAL A 13 -7.30 3.34 -9.71
N GLY A 14 -6.48 2.49 -10.34
CA GLY A 14 -6.93 1.48 -11.27
C GLY A 14 -5.81 0.59 -11.77
N ASP A 15 -6.18 -0.51 -12.42
CA ASP A 15 -5.28 -1.57 -12.90
C ASP A 15 -5.44 -1.84 -14.41
N LEU A 16 -5.99 -0.87 -15.15
CA LEU A 16 -6.42 -0.96 -16.55
C LEU A 16 -7.62 -1.88 -16.82
N GLN A 17 -8.11 -2.62 -15.82
CA GLN A 17 -9.39 -3.34 -15.89
C GLN A 17 -10.50 -2.54 -15.24
N THR A 18 -10.25 -2.00 -14.05
CA THR A 18 -11.20 -1.24 -13.22
C THR A 18 -10.59 0.09 -12.78
N ALA A 19 -11.43 0.97 -12.22
CA ALA A 19 -10.96 2.15 -11.52
C ALA A 19 -11.89 2.55 -10.36
N ALA A 20 -11.31 3.27 -9.41
CA ALA A 20 -12.00 3.91 -8.30
C ALA A 20 -11.50 5.35 -8.10
N LEU A 21 -12.37 6.21 -7.58
CA LEU A 21 -12.01 7.55 -7.12
C LEU A 21 -11.90 7.56 -5.60
N VAL A 22 -10.84 8.21 -5.11
CA VAL A 22 -10.50 8.28 -3.69
C VAL A 22 -10.27 9.74 -3.31
N SER A 23 -11.16 10.28 -2.49
CA SER A 23 -11.02 11.65 -1.99
C SER A 23 -9.86 11.78 -0.99
N SER A 24 -9.36 13.00 -0.83
CA SER A 24 -8.39 13.37 0.21
C SER A 24 -8.90 13.11 1.63
N GLN A 25 -10.20 12.88 1.82
CA GLN A 25 -10.80 12.50 3.10
C GLN A 25 -10.82 10.97 3.32
N GLY A 26 -10.14 10.19 2.47
CA GLY A 26 -10.07 8.73 2.59
C GLY A 26 -11.37 8.02 2.19
N VAL A 27 -12.18 8.65 1.35
CA VAL A 27 -13.46 8.10 0.90
C VAL A 27 -13.36 7.60 -0.54
N VAL A 28 -13.77 6.35 -0.77
CA VAL A 28 -14.07 5.82 -2.09
C VAL A 28 -15.54 6.10 -2.39
N ASP A 29 -15.80 7.11 -3.22
CA ASP A 29 -17.15 7.58 -3.57
C ASP A 29 -17.63 7.12 -4.95
N TRP A 30 -16.71 6.59 -5.76
CA TRP A 30 -17.01 5.89 -7.01
C TRP A 30 -16.06 4.71 -7.21
N PHE A 31 -16.61 3.55 -7.59
CA PHE A 31 -15.83 2.36 -7.90
C PHE A 31 -16.61 1.46 -8.88
N ALA A 32 -16.05 1.19 -10.06
CA ALA A 32 -16.68 0.34 -11.08
C ALA A 32 -15.94 -1.00 -11.21
N ALA A 33 -16.52 -2.08 -10.68
CA ALA A 33 -15.91 -3.42 -10.68
C ALA A 33 -16.88 -4.47 -11.24
N PRO A 34 -16.38 -5.54 -11.89
CA PRO A 34 -14.96 -5.89 -12.06
C PRO A 34 -14.25 -5.16 -13.21
N ARG A 35 -15.00 -4.43 -14.05
CA ARG A 35 -14.44 -3.66 -15.17
C ARG A 35 -14.88 -2.20 -15.10
N PHE A 36 -14.14 -1.32 -15.76
CA PHE A 36 -14.42 0.11 -15.82
C PHE A 36 -15.82 0.44 -16.38
N ASP A 37 -16.35 -0.38 -17.29
CA ASP A 37 -17.69 -0.26 -17.89
C ASP A 37 -18.80 -0.95 -17.08
N SER A 38 -18.48 -1.53 -15.92
CA SER A 38 -19.46 -2.20 -15.07
C SER A 38 -20.30 -1.19 -14.28
N PRO A 39 -21.53 -1.56 -13.86
CA PRO A 39 -22.26 -0.80 -12.87
C PRO A 39 -21.39 -0.54 -11.63
N SER A 40 -21.42 0.69 -11.14
CA SER A 40 -20.58 1.09 -10.02
C SER A 40 -21.06 0.53 -8.69
N VAL A 41 -20.15 -0.04 -7.89
CA VAL A 41 -20.38 -0.50 -6.52
C VAL A 41 -20.67 0.68 -5.59
N PHE A 42 -19.94 1.78 -5.78
CA PHE A 42 -20.18 3.06 -5.13
C PHE A 42 -20.46 4.12 -6.19
N ALA A 43 -21.42 5.01 -5.92
CA ALA A 43 -21.86 6.07 -6.82
C ALA A 43 -22.20 7.37 -6.08
N ALA A 44 -21.67 7.57 -4.87
CA ALA A 44 -21.89 8.80 -4.08
C ALA A 44 -21.44 10.06 -4.83
N LEU A 45 -20.51 9.92 -5.79
CA LEU A 45 -20.14 10.98 -6.71
C LEU A 45 -21.33 11.52 -7.53
N LEU A 46 -22.26 10.65 -7.94
CA LEU A 46 -23.43 11.01 -8.75
C LEU A 46 -24.68 11.22 -7.90
N ASP A 47 -24.88 10.38 -6.88
CA ASP A 47 -25.99 10.45 -5.95
C ASP A 47 -25.47 10.21 -4.54
N HIS A 48 -25.20 11.29 -3.80
CA HIS A 48 -24.61 11.21 -2.46
C HIS A 48 -25.51 10.45 -1.46
N ASP A 49 -26.82 10.51 -1.64
CA ASP A 49 -27.76 9.95 -0.67
C ASP A 49 -27.99 8.45 -0.88
N ARG A 50 -27.91 7.99 -2.13
CA ARG A 50 -28.21 6.59 -2.50
C ARG A 50 -27.02 5.81 -3.02
N GLY A 51 -25.97 6.49 -3.48
CA GLY A 51 -24.84 5.88 -4.18
C GLY A 51 -23.85 5.15 -3.27
N GLY A 52 -23.86 5.42 -1.97
CA GLY A 52 -22.99 4.76 -0.99
C GLY A 52 -21.49 5.07 -1.19
N CYS A 53 -20.70 4.80 -0.16
CA CYS A 53 -19.25 4.99 -0.18
C CYS A 53 -18.57 4.10 0.87
N LEU A 54 -17.28 3.85 0.70
CA LEU A 54 -16.41 3.32 1.76
C LEU A 54 -15.52 4.44 2.30
N ARG A 55 -15.41 4.59 3.62
CA ARG A 55 -14.52 5.57 4.25
C ARG A 55 -13.51 4.87 5.15
N LEU A 56 -12.24 5.21 4.95
CA LEU A 56 -11.15 4.90 5.86
C LEU A 56 -10.44 6.21 6.19
N SER A 57 -10.73 6.76 7.36
CA SER A 57 -10.14 8.00 7.85
C SER A 57 -9.94 7.91 9.36
N PRO A 58 -8.97 8.63 9.93
CA PRO A 58 -8.88 8.80 11.38
C PRO A 58 -10.18 9.38 11.93
N GLU A 59 -10.52 8.99 13.16
CA GLU A 59 -11.68 9.56 13.87
C GLU A 59 -11.40 10.97 14.38
N HIS A 60 -10.12 11.34 14.51
CA HIS A 60 -9.70 12.63 15.05
C HIS A 60 -9.89 13.77 14.00
N PRO A 61 -10.70 14.80 14.31
CA PRO A 61 -11.06 15.85 13.34
C PRO A 61 -9.95 16.86 13.07
N GLU A 62 -8.95 16.97 13.96
CA GLU A 62 -7.88 17.97 13.89
C GLU A 62 -6.67 17.52 13.07
N GLY A 63 -6.90 16.75 12.00
CA GLY A 63 -5.86 16.24 11.14
C GLY A 63 -5.68 17.06 9.86
N THR A 64 -4.44 17.26 9.41
CA THR A 64 -4.19 17.72 8.03
C THR A 64 -4.03 16.50 7.12
N CYS A 65 -4.60 16.57 5.91
CA CYS A 65 -4.40 15.53 4.91
C CYS A 65 -3.49 16.02 3.79
N ARG A 66 -2.60 15.14 3.32
CA ARG A 66 -1.87 15.31 2.07
C ARG A 66 -2.08 14.09 1.19
N GLN A 67 -2.53 14.32 -0.03
CA GLN A 67 -2.67 13.28 -1.05
C GLN A 67 -1.66 13.53 -2.17
N LEU A 68 -1.01 12.47 -2.65
CA LEU A 68 -0.12 12.52 -3.81
C LEU A 68 -0.04 11.16 -4.49
N TYR A 69 0.26 11.16 -5.80
CA TYR A 69 0.73 9.95 -6.45
C TYR A 69 2.21 9.75 -6.16
N TYR A 70 2.58 8.53 -5.82
CA TYR A 70 3.99 8.19 -5.66
C TYR A 70 4.70 8.32 -7.02
N PRO A 71 5.85 9.02 -7.11
CA PRO A 71 6.47 9.38 -8.38
C PRO A 71 6.62 8.20 -9.34
N ASP A 72 6.24 8.43 -10.60
CA ASP A 72 6.31 7.44 -11.69
C ASP A 72 5.49 6.15 -11.47
N THR A 73 4.45 6.19 -10.62
CA THR A 73 3.57 5.04 -10.37
C THR A 73 2.08 5.42 -10.35
N GLY A 74 1.19 4.43 -10.44
CA GLY A 74 -0.25 4.59 -10.20
C GLY A 74 -0.67 4.50 -8.73
N ILE A 75 0.29 4.53 -7.80
CA ILE A 75 0.01 4.37 -6.36
C ILE A 75 -0.39 5.72 -5.78
N LEU A 76 -1.64 5.81 -5.29
CA LEU A 76 -2.14 6.98 -4.58
C LEU A 76 -1.84 6.85 -3.08
N VAL A 77 -1.16 7.84 -2.53
CA VAL A 77 -0.85 7.94 -1.10
C VAL A 77 -1.72 9.02 -0.48
N THR A 78 -2.54 8.66 0.51
CA THR A 78 -3.32 9.60 1.32
C THR A 78 -2.79 9.57 2.75
N ARG A 79 -2.18 10.66 3.18
CA ARG A 79 -1.53 10.78 4.50
C ARG A 79 -2.33 11.70 5.40
N PHE A 80 -2.75 11.17 6.55
CA PHE A 80 -3.38 11.95 7.61
C PHE A 80 -2.37 12.23 8.72
N MET A 81 -2.21 13.49 9.10
CA MET A 81 -1.33 13.93 10.18
C MET A 81 -2.19 14.49 11.30
N SER A 82 -2.07 13.95 12.52
CA SER A 82 -2.87 14.35 13.68
C SER A 82 -1.96 14.75 14.87
N PRO A 83 -2.36 15.67 15.75
CA PRO A 83 -1.58 16.08 16.93
C PRO A 83 -1.29 14.93 17.91
N ASP A 84 -2.16 13.93 17.96
CA ASP A 84 -2.04 12.68 18.74
C ASP A 84 -1.33 11.56 17.97
N GLY A 85 -0.89 11.81 16.73
CA GLY A 85 -0.10 10.87 15.94
C GLY A 85 1.21 10.53 16.64
N LEU A 86 1.72 9.31 16.39
CA LEU A 86 3.00 8.87 16.94
C LEU A 86 4.11 9.86 16.56
N ARG A 87 4.78 10.41 17.57
CA ARG A 87 5.92 11.31 17.38
C ARG A 87 7.12 10.48 16.91
N GLY A 88 7.63 10.79 15.72
CA GLY A 88 8.81 10.13 15.15
C GLY A 88 8.99 10.49 13.68
N SER A 89 10.17 10.20 13.13
CA SER A 89 10.34 10.11 11.69
C SER A 89 9.75 8.79 11.22
N GLU A 90 8.86 8.85 10.25
CA GLU A 90 8.31 7.65 9.62
C GLU A 90 9.41 6.91 8.84
N GLY A 91 9.45 5.61 9.01
CA GLY A 91 10.30 4.71 8.24
C GLY A 91 9.55 4.08 7.06
N THR A 92 10.26 3.28 6.29
CA THR A 92 9.62 2.48 5.24
C THR A 92 8.90 1.30 5.88
N PHE A 93 7.60 1.18 5.61
CA PHE A 93 6.79 0.07 6.06
C PHE A 93 7.22 -1.22 5.35
N SER A 94 8.00 -2.08 6.03
CA SER A 94 8.67 -3.20 5.37
C SER A 94 7.73 -4.27 4.80
N LEU A 95 6.48 -4.31 5.26
CA LEU A 95 5.44 -5.16 4.66
C LEU A 95 5.28 -4.85 3.17
N CYS A 96 5.23 -3.57 2.80
CA CYS A 96 5.08 -3.15 1.40
C CYS A 96 6.29 -3.59 0.57
N THR A 97 7.47 -3.58 1.15
CA THR A 97 8.69 -4.04 0.48
C THR A 97 8.67 -5.56 0.23
N PHE A 98 8.18 -6.36 1.17
CA PHE A 98 8.02 -7.80 0.96
C PHE A 98 6.94 -8.12 -0.08
N LEU A 99 5.81 -7.41 -0.07
CA LEU A 99 4.81 -7.53 -1.13
C LEU A 99 5.37 -7.13 -2.51
N TYR A 100 6.25 -6.14 -2.56
CA TYR A 100 6.94 -5.76 -3.79
C TYR A 100 7.89 -6.87 -4.28
N VAL A 101 8.61 -7.54 -3.37
CA VAL A 101 9.42 -8.73 -3.74
C VAL A 101 8.54 -9.83 -4.33
N ASP A 102 7.41 -10.15 -3.69
CA ASP A 102 6.46 -11.16 -4.19
C ASP A 102 5.97 -10.78 -5.61
N ALA A 103 5.59 -9.53 -5.82
CA ALA A 103 5.17 -9.04 -7.13
C ALA A 103 6.28 -9.13 -8.19
N LEU A 104 7.53 -8.78 -7.84
CA LEU A 104 8.67 -8.90 -8.73
C LEU A 104 8.97 -10.36 -9.10
N ALA A 105 8.88 -11.27 -8.13
CA ALA A 105 9.08 -12.71 -8.36
C ALA A 105 8.02 -13.27 -9.31
N ARG A 106 6.74 -12.97 -9.07
CA ARG A 106 5.63 -13.37 -9.94
C ARG A 106 5.72 -12.79 -11.35
N ALA A 107 6.28 -11.59 -11.48
CA ALA A 107 6.52 -10.95 -12.77
C ALA A 107 7.79 -11.48 -13.49
N GLY A 108 8.48 -12.48 -12.95
CA GLY A 108 9.71 -13.04 -13.54
C GLY A 108 10.93 -12.11 -13.43
N ARG A 109 10.84 -11.01 -12.68
CA ARG A 109 11.93 -10.03 -12.49
C ARG A 109 12.88 -10.49 -11.36
N LEU A 110 13.36 -11.73 -11.47
CA LEU A 110 14.05 -12.46 -10.40
C LEU A 110 15.30 -11.76 -9.85
N PRO A 111 16.19 -11.17 -10.67
CA PRO A 111 17.37 -10.47 -10.14
C PRO A 111 17.00 -9.32 -9.19
N GLN A 112 15.95 -8.59 -9.51
CA GLN A 112 15.48 -7.46 -8.69
C GLN A 112 14.73 -7.93 -7.45
N ALA A 113 13.92 -8.99 -7.58
CA ALA A 113 13.25 -9.61 -6.45
C ALA A 113 14.28 -10.10 -5.41
N ARG A 114 15.28 -10.86 -5.87
CA ARG A 114 16.36 -11.39 -5.03
C ARG A 114 17.19 -10.29 -4.36
N TYR A 115 17.67 -9.31 -5.14
CA TYR A 115 18.42 -8.20 -4.58
C TYR A 115 17.63 -7.44 -3.50
N THR A 116 16.35 -7.17 -3.76
CA THR A 116 15.48 -6.45 -2.82
C THR A 116 15.25 -7.28 -1.56
N PHE A 117 15.02 -8.59 -1.70
CA PHE A 117 14.82 -9.50 -0.57
C PHE A 117 16.08 -9.63 0.31
N GLU A 118 17.24 -9.87 -0.30
CA GLU A 118 18.53 -9.96 0.40
C GLU A 118 18.85 -8.65 1.13
N LYS A 119 18.59 -7.50 0.48
CA LYS A 119 18.75 -6.18 1.12
C LYS A 119 17.81 -6.02 2.32
N MET A 120 16.59 -6.52 2.25
CA MET A 120 15.66 -6.44 3.39
C MET A 120 16.09 -7.30 4.57
N GLN A 121 16.71 -8.46 4.32
CA GLN A 121 17.22 -9.33 5.39
C GLN A 121 18.30 -8.67 6.24
N THR A 122 19.08 -7.72 5.69
CA THR A 122 20.14 -7.04 6.47
C THR A 122 19.60 -6.12 7.56
N TYR A 123 18.33 -5.73 7.47
CA TYR A 123 17.67 -4.91 8.49
C TYR A 123 17.05 -5.75 9.61
N ALA A 124 16.92 -7.07 9.44
CA ALA A 124 16.41 -7.92 10.51
C ALA A 124 17.32 -7.83 11.75
N ASN A 125 16.74 -8.00 12.95
CA ASN A 125 17.55 -8.10 14.14
C ASN A 125 18.32 -9.45 14.19
N HIS A 126 19.10 -9.66 15.25
CA HIS A 126 19.91 -10.88 15.46
C HIS A 126 19.12 -12.21 15.49
N VAL A 127 17.79 -12.18 15.64
CA VAL A 127 16.91 -13.36 15.58
C VAL A 127 16.00 -13.38 14.34
N GLY A 128 16.27 -12.53 13.35
CA GLY A 128 15.50 -12.47 12.10
C GLY A 128 14.15 -11.73 12.22
N LEU A 129 13.93 -11.00 13.31
CA LEU A 129 12.68 -10.28 13.56
C LEU A 129 12.75 -8.83 13.12
N PHE A 130 11.57 -8.29 12.89
CA PHE A 130 11.35 -6.99 12.29
C PHE A 130 10.29 -6.17 13.07
N ALA A 131 10.48 -4.84 13.14
CA ALA A 131 9.53 -3.87 13.69
C ALA A 131 8.35 -3.59 12.77
N GLU A 132 7.73 -2.41 12.87
CA GLU A 132 6.64 -1.96 12.01
C GLU A 132 7.12 -1.10 10.85
N GLU A 133 8.19 -0.34 11.07
CA GLU A 133 8.89 0.46 10.07
C GLU A 133 10.42 0.26 10.15
N ILE A 134 11.14 0.60 9.08
CA ILE A 134 12.60 0.74 9.08
C ILE A 134 12.93 2.19 8.77
N GLY A 135 13.59 2.86 9.72
CA GLY A 135 13.96 4.26 9.57
C GLY A 135 15.13 4.50 8.61
N PRO A 136 15.45 5.77 8.31
CA PRO A 136 16.45 6.13 7.30
C PRO A 136 17.86 5.58 7.57
N THR A 137 18.21 5.33 8.84
CA THR A 137 19.51 4.76 9.24
C THR A 137 19.47 3.24 9.40
N GLY A 138 18.35 2.60 9.08
CA GLY A 138 18.13 1.17 9.26
C GLY A 138 17.62 0.80 10.65
N GLU A 139 17.30 1.78 11.48
CA GLU A 139 16.75 1.57 12.81
C GLU A 139 15.34 0.99 12.75
N GLN A 140 15.02 0.13 13.72
CA GLN A 140 13.73 -0.52 13.84
C GLN A 140 12.74 0.44 14.53
N LEU A 141 11.67 0.82 13.83
CA LEU A 141 10.70 1.82 14.27
C LEU A 141 9.30 1.21 14.48
N GLY A 142 8.52 1.81 15.38
CA GLY A 142 7.16 1.38 15.70
C GLY A 142 7.10 0.08 16.51
N ASN A 143 6.01 -0.67 16.37
CA ASN A 143 5.79 -1.89 17.15
C ASN A 143 6.84 -2.96 16.85
N PHE A 144 7.36 -3.62 17.90
CA PHE A 144 8.38 -4.66 17.77
C PHE A 144 8.12 -5.86 18.70
N PRO A 145 8.15 -7.12 18.19
CA PRO A 145 8.12 -7.50 16.78
C PRO A 145 6.71 -7.30 16.20
N GLN A 146 6.60 -6.85 14.95
CA GLN A 146 5.29 -6.63 14.33
C GLN A 146 4.82 -7.92 13.64
N ALA A 147 3.77 -8.54 14.19
CA ALA A 147 3.31 -9.85 13.72
C ALA A 147 2.81 -9.84 12.27
N PHE A 148 2.14 -8.77 11.81
CA PHE A 148 1.63 -8.66 10.44
C PHE A 148 2.72 -8.53 9.36
N ARG A 149 3.98 -8.26 9.71
CA ARG A 149 5.09 -8.12 8.77
C ARG A 149 5.68 -9.47 8.34
N HIS A 150 5.60 -10.49 9.19
CA HIS A 150 6.22 -11.79 8.96
C HIS A 150 5.47 -12.66 7.94
N PRO A 151 4.12 -12.64 7.83
CA PRO A 151 3.44 -13.35 6.75
C PRO A 151 3.84 -12.88 5.34
N PRO A 152 3.90 -11.56 5.03
CA PRO A 152 4.40 -11.08 3.74
C PRO A 152 5.87 -11.45 3.47
N LEU A 153 6.74 -11.44 4.49
CA LEU A 153 8.12 -11.95 4.38
C LEU A 153 8.12 -13.42 3.93
N ILE A 154 7.37 -14.29 4.62
CA ILE A 154 7.29 -15.71 4.32
C ILE A 154 6.74 -15.94 2.92
N MET A 155 5.66 -15.24 2.55
CA MET A 155 5.07 -15.31 1.22
C MET A 155 6.08 -14.92 0.13
N ALA A 156 6.78 -13.80 0.30
CA ALA A 156 7.78 -13.35 -0.64
C ALA A 156 8.94 -14.34 -0.77
N ALA A 157 9.37 -14.97 0.33
CA ALA A 157 10.41 -15.98 0.33
C ALA A 157 10.00 -17.22 -0.46
N LEU A 158 8.80 -17.78 -0.16
CA LEU A 158 8.27 -18.96 -0.84
C LEU A 158 8.10 -18.71 -2.35
N THR A 159 7.46 -17.59 -2.72
CA THR A 159 7.24 -17.23 -4.13
C THR A 159 8.56 -17.04 -4.88
N LEU A 160 9.56 -16.40 -4.24
CA LEU A 160 10.86 -16.17 -4.86
C LEU A 160 11.64 -17.49 -5.04
N ASP A 161 11.59 -18.37 -4.06
CA ASP A 161 12.25 -19.68 -4.09
C ASP A 161 11.69 -20.55 -5.24
N GLU A 162 10.36 -20.70 -5.30
CA GLU A 162 9.67 -21.41 -6.38
C GLU A 162 10.02 -20.84 -7.77
N ALA A 163 10.06 -19.50 -7.89
CA ALA A 163 10.36 -18.84 -9.16
C ALA A 163 11.82 -19.01 -9.60
N LEU A 164 12.77 -19.06 -8.65
CA LEU A 164 14.18 -19.34 -8.92
C LEU A 164 14.39 -20.79 -9.36
N ASP A 165 13.74 -21.74 -8.69
CA ASP A 165 13.79 -23.16 -9.05
C ASP A 165 13.22 -23.41 -10.45
N ALA A 166 12.09 -22.79 -10.78
CA ALA A 166 11.49 -22.89 -12.10
C ALA A 166 12.41 -22.32 -13.19
N ALA A 167 13.06 -21.18 -12.93
CA ALA A 167 14.01 -20.58 -13.87
C ALA A 167 15.28 -21.44 -14.08
N ALA A 168 15.73 -22.15 -13.03
CA ALA A 168 16.87 -23.05 -13.12
C ALA A 168 16.58 -24.34 -13.91
N GLN A 169 15.33 -24.81 -13.90
CA GLN A 169 14.89 -26.02 -14.62
C GLN A 169 14.55 -25.77 -16.09
N GLY A 170 14.29 -24.52 -16.47
CA GLY A 170 13.92 -24.11 -17.84
C GLY A 170 15.07 -23.60 -18.72
N SER A 171 16.32 -23.68 -18.24
CA SER A 171 17.54 -23.27 -18.95
C SER A 171 18.41 -24.46 -19.35
#